data_AF-R0MDE3-F1
#
_entry.id   AF-R0MDE3-F1
#
_cell.length_a   1.000
_cell.length_b   1.000
_cell.length_c   1.000
_cell.angle_alpha   90.00
_cell.angle_beta   90.00
_cell.angle_gamma   90.00
#
_symmetry.space_group_name_H-M   'P 1'
#
loop_
_entity.id
_entity.type
_entity.pdbx_description
1 polymer ?
#
loop_
_entity_poly.entity_id
_entity_poly.type
_entity_poly.pdbx_seq_one_letter_code
_entity_poly.pdbx_strand_id
1 'polypeptide(L)'
;MEMDEREADCVIGLVKFKRIYKSKTLYNKMYKYKTPFQLRVLWAVFEITSYPSSSSRESIAILLNISIRSVQIWFQNARQSRRIGKNNHVARKDAIFVDIVTTMLLEIYFKEL
;
A
#
# COMPACT_ATOMS: atom_id res chain seq x y z
N MET A 1 -23.31 -3.15 -4.94
CA MET A 1 -23.78 -2.12 -4.00
C MET A 1 -22.62 -1.16 -3.86
N GLU A 2 -22.67 -0.02 -4.54
CA GLU A 2 -21.66 1.03 -4.37
C GLU A 2 -21.69 1.49 -2.91
N MET A 3 -20.52 1.53 -2.28
CA MET A 3 -20.36 1.87 -0.88
C MET A 3 -20.23 3.39 -0.77
N ASP A 4 -21.01 4.04 0.10
CA ASP A 4 -21.04 5.51 0.24
C ASP A 4 -19.70 6.03 0.83
N GLU A 5 -19.28 7.24 0.44
CA GLU A 5 -18.00 7.85 0.86
C GLU A 5 -17.88 7.93 2.39
N ARG A 6 -19.02 8.13 3.05
CA ARG A 6 -19.16 8.14 4.52
C ARG A 6 -18.96 6.77 5.16
N GLU A 7 -19.39 5.70 4.49
CA GLU A 7 -19.18 4.32 4.96
C GLU A 7 -17.70 3.95 4.86
N ALA A 8 -17.02 4.38 3.79
CA ALA A 8 -15.58 4.21 3.63
C ALA A 8 -14.79 4.97 4.72
N ASP A 9 -15.16 6.21 5.02
CA ASP A 9 -14.55 7.00 6.10
C ASP A 9 -14.76 6.37 7.49
N CYS A 10 -15.94 5.78 7.74
CA CYS A 10 -16.24 5.09 8.98
C CYS A 10 -15.38 3.83 9.17
N VAL A 11 -15.20 3.04 8.10
CA VAL A 11 -14.32 1.84 8.12
C VAL A 11 -12.87 2.26 8.37
N ILE A 12 -12.41 3.32 7.72
CA ILE A 12 -11.08 3.91 7.97
C ILE A 12 -10.96 4.38 9.43
N GLY A 13 -12.00 5.01 9.97
CA GLY A 13 -12.10 5.45 11.35
C GLY A 13 -12.01 4.29 12.34
N LEU A 14 -12.74 3.19 12.10
CA LEU A 14 -12.72 1.98 12.93
C LEU A 14 -11.37 1.26 12.88
N VAL A 15 -10.73 1.19 11.70
CA VAL A 15 -9.38 0.65 11.55
C VAL A 15 -8.36 1.51 12.30
N LYS A 16 -8.46 2.85 12.20
CA LYS A 16 -7.64 3.79 12.98
C LYS A 16 -7.90 3.65 14.49
N PHE A 17 -9.14 3.42 14.91
CA PHE A 17 -9.52 3.23 16.32
C PHE A 17 -8.93 1.94 16.89
N LYS A 18 -9.05 0.83 16.16
CA LYS A 18 -8.43 -0.46 16.49
C LYS A 18 -6.89 -0.38 16.53
N ARG A 19 -6.30 0.54 15.77
CA ARG A 19 -4.85 0.84 15.74
C ARG A 19 -4.35 1.59 16.99
N ILE A 20 -5.16 2.45 17.60
CA ILE A 20 -4.79 3.21 18.81
C ILE A 20 -4.71 2.30 20.04
N TYR A 21 -5.57 1.26 20.12
CA TYR A 21 -5.66 0.39 21.31
C TYR A 21 -4.65 -0.77 21.34
N LYS A 22 -3.95 -1.10 20.23
CA LYS A 22 -2.96 -2.19 20.19
C LYS A 22 -1.52 -1.66 20.33
N SER A 23 -0.99 -1.81 21.55
CA SER A 23 0.33 -1.40 22.06
C SER A 23 1.54 -1.42 21.09
N LYS A 24 2.44 -0.43 21.29
CA LYS A 24 3.72 -0.16 20.61
C LYS A 24 4.70 -1.35 20.58
N THR A 25 4.55 -2.33 21.49
CA THR A 25 5.46 -3.48 21.63
C THR A 25 5.10 -4.70 20.78
N LEU A 26 3.81 -5.00 20.55
CA LEU A 26 3.39 -6.12 19.68
C LEU A 26 3.57 -5.84 18.19
N TYR A 27 3.60 -4.56 17.80
CA TYR A 27 3.80 -4.13 16.41
C TYR A 27 5.23 -4.37 15.90
N ASN A 28 6.22 -4.56 16.76
CA ASN A 28 7.60 -4.72 16.30
C ASN A 28 7.97 -6.17 15.93
N LYS A 29 7.25 -7.17 16.49
CA LYS A 29 7.55 -8.60 16.29
C LYS A 29 6.73 -9.24 15.17
N MET A 30 5.45 -8.86 15.02
CA MET A 30 4.54 -9.45 14.03
C MET A 30 4.61 -8.80 12.64
N TYR A 31 5.21 -7.61 12.52
CA TYR A 31 5.31 -6.84 11.27
C TYR A 31 6.64 -7.02 10.54
N LYS A 32 7.49 -7.92 11.04
CA LYS A 32 8.78 -8.23 10.43
C LYS A 32 8.61 -8.74 8.98
N TYR A 33 7.50 -9.41 8.70
CA TYR A 33 7.17 -9.93 7.37
C TYR A 33 5.76 -9.49 6.97
N LYS A 34 5.62 -9.04 5.71
CA LYS A 34 4.32 -8.71 5.13
C LYS A 34 3.60 -10.01 4.76
N THR A 35 2.30 -10.08 4.97
CA THR A 35 1.52 -11.25 4.56
C THR A 35 1.50 -11.37 3.03
N PRO A 36 1.23 -12.56 2.47
CA PRO A 36 1.09 -12.72 1.02
C PRO A 36 0.04 -11.78 0.42
N PHE A 37 -1.08 -11.60 1.10
CA PHE A 37 -2.12 -10.64 0.71
C PHE A 37 -1.60 -9.20 0.64
N GLN A 38 -0.92 -8.73 1.69
CA GLN A 38 -0.33 -7.39 1.70
C GLN A 38 0.68 -7.21 0.57
N LEU A 39 1.47 -8.24 0.25
CA LEU A 39 2.42 -8.20 -0.86
C LEU A 39 1.72 -8.12 -2.21
N ARG A 40 0.65 -8.87 -2.45
CA ARG A 40 -0.10 -8.81 -3.71
C ARG A 40 -0.67 -7.43 -3.97
N VAL A 41 -1.35 -6.84 -2.97
CA VAL A 41 -1.87 -5.47 -3.07
C VAL A 41 -0.74 -4.46 -3.32
N LEU A 42 0.38 -4.56 -2.60
CA LEU A 42 1.52 -3.66 -2.80
C LEU A 42 2.11 -3.78 -4.21
N TRP A 43 2.20 -4.98 -4.77
CA TRP A 43 2.65 -5.20 -6.15
C TRP A 43 1.68 -4.65 -7.19
N ALA A 44 0.37 -4.90 -7.04
CA ALA A 44 -0.65 -4.36 -7.94
C ALA A 44 -0.65 -2.83 -7.95
N VAL A 45 -0.51 -2.20 -6.77
CA VAL A 45 -0.33 -0.74 -6.65
C VAL A 45 0.97 -0.28 -7.32
N PHE A 46 2.05 -1.04 -7.17
CA PHE A 46 3.36 -0.72 -7.77
C PHE A 46 3.37 -0.74 -9.30
N GLU A 47 2.56 -1.61 -9.90
CA GLU A 47 2.36 -1.68 -11.36
C GLU A 47 1.66 -0.43 -11.90
N ILE A 48 0.83 0.21 -11.10
CA ILE A 48 0.14 1.46 -11.45
C ILE A 48 1.06 2.67 -11.18
N THR A 49 1.68 2.73 -10.00
CA THR A 49 2.62 3.80 -9.64
C THR A 49 3.79 3.26 -8.83
N SER A 50 5.01 3.47 -9.35
CA SER A 50 6.24 3.19 -8.60
C SER A 50 6.57 4.28 -7.57
N TYR A 51 5.86 5.41 -7.59
CA TYR A 51 6.12 6.61 -6.78
C TYR A 51 4.83 7.18 -6.16
N PRO A 52 4.20 6.45 -5.21
CA PRO A 52 3.00 6.95 -4.55
C PRO A 52 3.30 8.20 -3.72
N SER A 53 2.38 9.18 -3.75
CA SER A 53 2.45 10.39 -2.93
C SER A 53 2.31 10.10 -1.43
N SER A 54 2.43 11.13 -0.59
CA SER A 54 2.18 11.00 0.85
C SER A 54 0.76 10.54 1.16
N SER A 55 -0.25 11.13 0.50
CA SER A 55 -1.66 10.75 0.68
C SER A 55 -1.95 9.31 0.23
N SER A 56 -1.40 8.91 -0.93
CA SER A 56 -1.52 7.52 -1.42
C SER A 56 -0.90 6.53 -0.44
N ARG A 57 0.28 6.85 0.12
CA ARG A 57 0.95 5.99 1.11
C ARG A 57 0.17 5.87 2.41
N GLU A 58 -0.50 6.93 2.86
CA GLU A 58 -1.38 6.90 4.03
C GLU A 58 -2.57 5.97 3.81
N SER A 59 -3.22 6.09 2.66
CA SER A 59 -4.36 5.23 2.28
C SER A 59 -3.96 3.76 2.24
N ILE A 60 -2.83 3.43 1.60
CA ILE A 60 -2.28 2.05 1.55
C ILE A 60 -1.97 1.54 2.96
N ALA A 61 -1.36 2.36 3.81
CA ALA A 61 -0.99 1.99 5.17
C ALA A 61 -2.22 1.66 6.03
N ILE A 62 -3.28 2.45 5.91
CA ILE A 62 -4.56 2.22 6.58
C ILE A 62 -5.16 0.90 6.10
N LEU A 63 -5.29 0.73 4.79
CA LEU A 63 -5.94 -0.41 4.15
C LEU A 63 -5.27 -1.75 4.46
N LEU A 64 -3.93 -1.77 4.39
CA LEU A 64 -3.13 -2.96 4.67
C LEU A 64 -2.83 -3.15 6.17
N ASN A 65 -3.28 -2.21 7.00
CA ASN A 65 -2.99 -2.14 8.43
C ASN A 65 -1.48 -2.24 8.75
N ILE A 66 -0.65 -1.53 7.99
CA ILE A 66 0.81 -1.44 8.19
C ILE A 66 1.25 0.02 8.37
N SER A 67 2.47 0.25 8.86
CA SER A 67 2.94 1.63 9.01
C SER A 67 3.23 2.29 7.66
N ILE A 68 2.99 3.61 7.56
CA ILE A 68 3.34 4.42 6.39
C ILE A 68 4.84 4.27 6.06
N ARG A 69 5.69 4.20 7.10
CA ARG A 69 7.12 3.92 6.99
C ARG A 69 7.38 2.56 6.31
N SER A 70 6.64 1.51 6.67
CA SER A 70 6.75 0.19 6.08
C SER A 70 6.33 0.16 4.60
N VAL A 71 5.31 0.95 4.22
CA VAL A 71 4.93 1.16 2.81
C VAL A 71 6.06 1.85 2.07
N GLN A 72 6.53 2.99 2.59
CA GLN A 72 7.62 3.75 1.99
C GLN A 72 8.88 2.92 1.75
N ILE A 73 9.34 2.18 2.77
CA ILE A 73 10.52 1.31 2.67
C ILE A 73 10.29 0.22 1.63
N TRP A 74 9.09 -0.38 1.58
CA TRP A 74 8.79 -1.41 0.59
C TRP A 74 8.86 -0.87 -0.84
N PHE A 75 8.28 0.30 -1.12
CA PHE A 75 8.38 0.93 -2.45
C PHE A 75 9.82 1.33 -2.81
N GLN A 76 10.62 1.77 -1.83
CA GLN A 76 12.06 2.02 -2.03
C GLN A 76 12.80 0.74 -2.44
N ASN A 77 12.59 -0.35 -1.70
CA ASN A 77 13.22 -1.65 -1.96
C ASN A 77 12.74 -2.27 -3.28
N ALA A 78 11.45 -2.18 -3.59
CA ALA A 78 10.88 -2.67 -4.84
C ALA A 78 11.49 -1.97 -6.06
N ARG A 79 11.69 -0.65 -6.00
CA ARG A 79 12.40 0.10 -7.04
C ARG A 79 13.87 -0.32 -7.16
N GLN A 80 14.56 -0.52 -6.04
CA GLN A 80 15.95 -0.98 -6.07
C GLN A 80 16.07 -2.39 -6.69
N SER A 81 15.21 -3.32 -6.30
CA SER A 81 15.15 -4.67 -6.86
C SER A 81 14.88 -4.64 -8.38
N ARG A 82 13.93 -3.81 -8.85
CA ARG A 82 13.69 -3.63 -10.30
C ARG A 82 14.87 -3.03 -11.06
N ARG A 83 15.72 -2.21 -10.42
CA ARG A 83 16.92 -1.64 -11.03
C ARG A 83 18.06 -2.66 -11.15
N ILE A 84 18.21 -3.53 -10.15
CA ILE A 84 19.29 -4.52 -10.09
C ILE A 84 19.01 -5.71 -11.03
N GLY A 85 17.74 -6.03 -11.30
CA GLY A 85 17.34 -7.17 -12.14
C GLY A 85 17.34 -6.99 -13.66
N LYS A 86 17.82 -5.88 -14.23
CA LYS A 86 17.73 -5.63 -15.69
C LYS A 86 19.07 -5.23 -16.34
N ASN A 87 19.82 -6.25 -16.76
CA ASN A 87 20.69 -6.25 -17.95
C ASN A 87 19.91 -6.54 -19.25
N ASN A 88 18.57 -6.54 -19.24
CA ASN A 88 17.77 -6.79 -20.44
C ASN A 88 16.81 -5.63 -20.79
N HIS A 89 16.93 -5.24 -22.05
CA HIS A 89 16.25 -4.19 -22.78
C HIS A 89 14.72 -4.30 -22.72
N VAL A 90 14.07 -3.54 -21.85
CA VAL A 90 12.80 -2.87 -22.19
C VAL A 90 12.80 -1.51 -21.51
N ALA A 91 12.96 -0.48 -22.33
CA ALA A 91 12.98 0.90 -21.92
C ALA A 91 11.66 1.30 -21.22
N ARG A 92 11.82 1.76 -19.98
CA ARG A 92 11.21 2.99 -19.41
C ARG A 92 9.82 3.37 -19.96
N LYS A 93 8.75 3.08 -19.22
CA LYS A 93 7.48 3.80 -19.35
C LYS A 93 6.84 4.34 -18.07
N ASP A 94 7.17 3.87 -16.85
CA ASP A 94 6.21 4.04 -15.74
C ASP A 94 6.68 4.91 -14.55
N ALA A 95 7.56 5.90 -14.80
CA ALA A 95 7.96 6.87 -13.77
C ALA A 95 6.98 8.05 -13.66
N ILE A 96 5.69 7.82 -13.90
CA ILE A 96 4.68 8.87 -13.75
C ILE A 96 4.33 8.96 -12.26
N PHE A 97 4.52 10.13 -11.66
CA PHE A 97 3.99 10.46 -10.35
C PHE A 97 2.47 10.60 -10.47
N VAL A 98 1.78 9.48 -10.55
CA VAL A 98 0.32 9.43 -10.54
C VAL A 98 -0.13 9.21 -9.10
N ASP A 99 -0.99 10.11 -8.63
CA ASP A 99 -1.76 9.89 -7.42
C ASP A 99 -2.77 8.79 -7.67
N ILE A 100 -2.74 7.74 -6.84
CA ILE A 100 -3.78 6.71 -6.89
C ILE A 100 -4.98 7.26 -6.14
N VAL A 101 -6.09 7.42 -6.86
CA VAL A 101 -7.37 7.80 -6.26
C VAL A 101 -7.82 6.68 -5.32
N THR A 102 -8.40 7.04 -4.17
CA THR A 102 -8.83 6.09 -3.13
C THR A 102 -9.74 4.98 -3.67
N THR A 103 -10.59 5.29 -4.66
CA THR A 103 -11.46 4.32 -5.33
C THR A 103 -10.67 3.20 -6.02
N MET A 104 -9.64 3.55 -6.80
CA MET A 104 -8.76 2.57 -7.46
C MET A 104 -8.03 1.68 -6.44
N LEU A 105 -7.61 2.26 -5.31
CA LEU A 105 -6.94 1.49 -4.26
C LEU A 105 -7.89 0.48 -3.61
N LEU A 106 -9.15 0.83 -3.39
CA LEU A 106 -10.16 -0.07 -2.87
C LEU A 106 -10.49 -1.20 -3.86
N GLU A 107 -10.61 -0.89 -5.15
CA GLU A 107 -10.80 -1.90 -6.20
C GLU A 107 -9.66 -2.94 -6.21
N ILE A 108 -8.41 -2.48 -6.14
CA ILE A 108 -7.24 -3.37 -6.05
C ILE A 108 -7.33 -4.25 -4.81
N TYR A 109 -7.66 -3.66 -3.66
CA TYR A 109 -7.74 -4.40 -2.41
C TYR A 109 -8.81 -5.49 -2.42
N PHE A 110 -10.01 -5.19 -2.92
CA PHE A 110 -11.09 -6.17 -3.02
C PHE A 110 -10.82 -7.24 -4.07
N LYS A 111 -10.14 -6.90 -5.17
CA LYS A 111 -9.72 -7.87 -6.19
C LYS A 111 -8.72 -8.89 -5.65
N GLU A 112 -7.88 -8.49 -4.70
CA GLU A 112 -6.82 -9.33 -4.13
C GLU A 112 -7.24 -10.14 -2.89
N LEU A 113 -8.47 -9.91 -2.39
CA LEU A 113 -9.06 -10.57 -1.23
C LEU A 113 -9.40 -12.04 -1.55
#